data_AF-A0A0M3QDZ0-F1
#
_entry.id   AF-A0A0M3QDZ0-F1
#
_cell.length_a   1.000
_cell.length_b   1.000
_cell.length_c   1.000
_cell.angle_alpha   90.00
_cell.angle_beta   90.00
_cell.angle_gamma   90.00
#
_symmetry.space_group_name_H-M   'P 1'
#
loop_
_entity.id
_entity.type
_entity.pdbx_description
1 polymer ?
#
loop_
_entity_poly.entity_id
_entity_poly.type
_entity_poly.pdbx_seq_one_letter_code
_entity_poly.pdbx_strand_id
1 'polypeptide(L)'
;MDPDPSARSVPSATAERLLFAIWGAASLGSIIIFGLMMLRHPDATRLILDFADFALIWCGLFGVAGFLLRRRRLKRVAAREKFIDSLANPP
;
A
#
# COMPACT_ATOMS: atom_id res chain seq x y z
N MET A 1 -29.26 -2.57 -13.22
CA MET A 1 -29.43 -1.43 -12.31
C MET A 1 -28.22 -1.38 -11.42
N ASP A 2 -27.31 -0.45 -11.69
CA ASP A 2 -26.18 -0.18 -10.80
C ASP A 2 -26.73 0.37 -9.47
N PRO A 3 -26.37 -0.22 -8.32
CA PRO A 3 -26.84 0.27 -7.03
C PRO A 3 -26.32 1.69 -6.80
N ASP A 4 -27.20 2.56 -6.30
CA ASP A 4 -26.96 3.98 -6.08
C ASP A 4 -25.56 4.28 -5.51
N PRO A 5 -24.78 5.17 -6.15
CA PRO A 5 -23.42 5.48 -5.71
C PRO A 5 -23.37 6.12 -4.31
N SER A 6 -24.50 6.65 -3.80
CA SER A 6 -24.65 7.18 -2.45
C SER A 6 -24.60 6.10 -1.35
N ALA A 7 -25.01 4.86 -1.67
CA ALA A 7 -25.06 3.74 -0.74
C ALA A 7 -23.74 2.93 -0.67
N ARG A 8 -22.77 3.21 -1.55
CA ARG A 8 -21.46 2.57 -1.49
C ARG A 8 -20.70 3.04 -0.26
N SER A 9 -20.50 2.12 0.70
CA SER A 9 -19.60 2.32 1.83
C SER A 9 -18.21 2.71 1.31
N VAL A 10 -17.76 3.91 1.67
CA VAL A 10 -16.41 4.34 1.37
C VAL A 10 -15.49 3.54 2.29
N PRO A 11 -14.60 2.69 1.76
CA PRO A 11 -13.70 1.92 2.63
C PRO A 11 -12.87 2.88 3.47
N SER A 12 -12.74 2.60 4.76
CA SER A 12 -12.00 3.46 5.69
C SER A 12 -10.51 3.52 5.30
N ALA A 13 -9.90 4.70 5.45
CA ALA A 13 -8.46 4.86 5.17
C ALA A 13 -7.56 4.17 6.22
N THR A 14 -8.15 3.67 7.31
CA THR A 14 -7.43 3.11 8.45
C THR A 14 -6.70 1.82 8.08
N ALA A 15 -7.36 0.91 7.34
CA ALA A 15 -6.73 -0.34 6.90
C ALA A 15 -5.56 -0.08 5.93
N GLU A 16 -5.71 0.92 5.05
CA GLU A 16 -4.67 1.35 4.11
C GLU A 16 -3.46 1.93 4.85
N ARG A 17 -3.69 2.83 5.82
CA ARG A 17 -2.62 3.39 6.67
C ARG A 17 -1.93 2.33 7.50
N LEU A 18 -2.66 1.39 8.07
CA LEU A 18 -2.09 0.29 8.85
C LEU A 18 -1.21 -0.59 7.98
N LEU A 19 -1.67 -0.94 6.76
CA LEU A 19 -0.89 -1.70 5.79
C LEU A 19 0.39 -0.96 5.41
N PHE A 20 0.32 0.33 5.10
CA PHE A 20 1.52 1.13 4.79
C PHE A 20 2.47 1.26 5.98
N ALA A 21 1.94 1.40 7.21
CA ALA A 21 2.76 1.49 8.42
C ALA A 21 3.49 0.18 8.71
N ILE A 22 2.77 -0.95 8.67
CA ILE A 22 3.35 -2.29 8.85
C ILE A 22 4.38 -2.56 7.75
N TRP A 23 4.05 -2.23 6.51
CA TRP A 23 4.95 -2.39 5.37
C TRP A 23 6.23 -1.55 5.52
N GLY A 24 6.10 -0.27 5.91
CA GLY A 24 7.23 0.61 6.13
C GLY A 24 8.13 0.12 7.27
N ALA A 25 7.52 -0.29 8.40
CA ALA A 25 8.25 -0.84 9.54
C ALA A 25 8.99 -2.14 9.18
N ALA A 26 8.32 -3.05 8.47
CA ALA A 26 8.92 -4.31 8.02
C ALA A 26 10.07 -4.09 7.02
N SER A 27 9.91 -3.15 6.09
CA SER A 27 10.94 -2.80 5.11
C SER A 27 12.16 -2.16 5.77
N LEU A 28 11.95 -1.27 6.74
CA LEU A 28 13.06 -0.66 7.48
C LEU A 28 13.78 -1.70 8.35
N GLY A 29 13.01 -2.57 9.02
CA GLY A 29 13.55 -3.66 9.82
C GLY A 29 14.39 -4.63 9.00
N SER A 30 13.95 -5.00 7.79
CA SER A 30 14.72 -5.90 6.93
C SER A 30 16.04 -5.28 6.49
N ILE A 31 16.05 -3.98 6.11
CA ILE A 31 17.28 -3.27 5.74
C ILE A 31 18.31 -3.29 6.89
N ILE A 32 17.86 -3.01 8.12
CA ILE A 32 18.74 -3.00 9.29
C ILE A 32 19.31 -4.39 9.57
N ILE A 33 18.46 -5.42 9.51
CA ILE A 33 18.88 -6.82 9.75
C ILE A 33 19.88 -7.29 8.69
N PHE A 34 19.60 -7.04 7.41
CA PHE A 34 20.50 -7.41 6.32
C PHE A 34 21.83 -6.65 6.42
N GLY A 35 21.80 -5.35 6.75
CA GLY A 35 23.01 -4.55 6.99
C GLY A 35 23.88 -5.11 8.13
N LEU A 36 23.25 -5.47 9.26
CA LEU A 36 23.94 -6.12 10.39
C LEU A 36 24.52 -7.48 10.00
N MET A 37 23.78 -8.29 9.23
CA MET A 37 24.27 -9.58 8.75
C MET A 37 25.49 -9.43 7.84
N MET A 38 25.49 -8.48 6.91
CA MET A 38 26.64 -8.24 6.02
C MET A 38 27.88 -7.77 6.79
N LEU A 39 27.69 -6.88 7.78
CA LEU A 39 28.77 -6.43 8.67
C LEU A 39 29.37 -7.59 9.49
N ARG A 40 28.53 -8.52 9.94
CA ARG A 40 28.94 -9.64 10.78
C ARG A 40 29.54 -10.81 9.98
N HIS A 41 29.12 -10.98 8.74
CA HIS A 41 29.52 -12.09 7.87
C HIS A 41 29.85 -11.60 6.46
N PRO A 42 30.97 -10.87 6.27
CA PRO A 42 31.33 -10.28 4.98
C PRO A 42 31.54 -11.34 3.90
N ASP A 43 32.00 -12.54 4.26
CA ASP A 43 32.23 -13.64 3.32
C ASP A 43 30.91 -14.24 2.78
N ALA A 44 29.81 -14.08 3.52
CA ALA A 44 28.48 -14.56 3.14
C ALA A 44 27.62 -13.47 2.46
N THR A 45 28.20 -12.29 2.19
CA THR A 45 27.47 -11.11 1.68
C THR A 45 26.68 -11.39 0.41
N ARG A 46 27.23 -12.15 -0.54
CA ARG A 46 26.51 -12.52 -1.78
C ARG A 46 25.25 -13.34 -1.50
N LEU A 47 25.34 -14.30 -0.60
CA LEU A 47 24.21 -15.16 -0.22
C LEU A 47 23.14 -14.34 0.53
N ILE A 48 23.57 -13.40 1.38
CA ILE A 48 22.68 -12.45 2.06
C ILE A 48 21.97 -11.52 1.05
N LEU A 49 22.67 -11.05 0.03
CA LEU A 49 22.11 -10.22 -1.06
C LEU A 49 21.06 -10.98 -1.87
N ASP A 50 21.31 -12.23 -2.23
CA ASP A 50 20.33 -13.06 -2.95
C ASP A 50 19.00 -13.17 -2.17
N PHE A 51 19.07 -13.32 -0.84
CA PHE A 51 17.87 -13.31 0.01
C PHE A 51 17.23 -11.92 0.15
N ALA A 52 18.04 -10.86 0.16
CA ALA A 52 17.54 -9.49 0.22
C ALA A 52 16.77 -9.09 -1.04
N ASP A 53 17.18 -9.59 -2.22
CA ASP A 53 16.48 -9.35 -3.48
C ASP A 53 15.05 -9.90 -3.46
N PHE A 54 14.85 -11.10 -2.92
CA PHE A 54 13.50 -11.64 -2.71
C PHE A 54 12.66 -10.75 -1.77
N ALA A 55 13.25 -10.28 -0.67
CA ALA A 55 12.57 -9.38 0.26
C ALA A 55 12.17 -8.05 -0.40
N LEU A 56 13.02 -7.52 -1.28
CA LEU A 56 12.78 -6.30 -2.06
C LEU A 56 11.61 -6.47 -3.04
N ILE A 57 11.52 -7.61 -3.73
CA ILE A 57 10.40 -7.93 -4.63
C ILE A 57 9.08 -7.97 -3.84
N TRP A 58 9.07 -8.63 -2.68
CA TRP A 58 7.89 -8.67 -1.81
C TRP A 58 7.49 -7.28 -1.31
N CYS A 59 8.47 -6.45 -0.94
CA CYS A 59 8.20 -5.06 -0.55
C CYS A 59 7.58 -4.27 -1.71
N GLY A 60 8.10 -4.42 -2.93
CA GLY A 60 7.54 -3.79 -4.13
C GLY A 60 6.08 -4.19 -4.39
N LEU A 61 5.77 -5.49 -4.32
CA LEU A 61 4.40 -6.00 -4.52
C LEU A 61 3.42 -5.44 -3.49
N PHE A 62 3.81 -5.37 -2.22
CA PHE A 62 2.98 -4.76 -1.17
C PHE A 62 2.76 -3.26 -1.39
N GLY A 63 3.79 -2.53 -1.81
CA GLY A 63 3.69 -1.12 -2.18
C GLY A 63 2.70 -0.90 -3.33
N VAL A 64 2.78 -1.72 -4.38
CA VAL A 64 1.85 -1.67 -5.54
C VAL A 64 0.42 -2.01 -5.10
N ALA A 65 0.24 -3.03 -4.27
CA ALA A 65 -1.07 -3.40 -3.74
C ALA A 65 -1.71 -2.27 -2.93
N GLY A 66 -0.94 -1.65 -2.03
CA GLY A 66 -1.37 -0.48 -1.26
C GLY A 66 -1.75 0.71 -2.16
N PHE A 67 -0.93 0.99 -3.18
CA PHE A 67 -1.21 2.05 -4.15
C PHE A 67 -2.49 1.79 -4.97
N LEU A 68 -2.72 0.55 -5.39
CA LEU A 68 -3.93 0.16 -6.11
C LEU A 68 -5.18 0.29 -5.23
N LEU A 69 -5.11 -0.09 -3.95
CA LEU A 69 -6.19 0.10 -3.00
C LEU A 69 -6.49 1.60 -2.81
N ARG A 70 -5.46 2.42 -2.64
CA ARG A 70 -5.58 3.89 -2.55
C ARG A 70 -6.28 4.46 -3.79
N ARG A 71 -5.82 4.06 -4.98
CA ARG A 71 -6.38 4.52 -6.25
C ARG A 71 -7.85 4.12 -6.40
N ARG A 72 -8.22 2.90 -6.02
CA ARG A 72 -9.62 2.44 -6.02
C ARG A 72 -10.48 3.26 -5.03
N ARG A 73 -9.96 3.54 -3.84
CA ARG A 73 -10.64 4.38 -2.84
C ARG A 73 -10.89 5.79 -3.36
N LEU A 74 -9.85 6.46 -3.89
CA LEU A 74 -9.96 7.81 -4.44
C LEU A 74 -10.97 7.89 -5.60
N LYS A 75 -10.98 6.89 -6.50
CA LYS A 75 -11.99 6.82 -7.57
C LYS A 75 -13.43 6.72 -7.02
N ARG A 76 -13.65 5.92 -5.97
CA ARG A 76 -14.96 5.79 -5.33
C ARG A 76 -15.39 7.07 -4.61
N VAL A 77 -14.45 7.75 -3.94
CA VAL A 77 -14.71 9.05 -3.29
C VAL A 77 -15.08 10.10 -4.33
N ALA A 78 -14.30 10.23 -5.41
CA ALA A 78 -14.58 11.19 -6.48
C ALA A 78 -15.92 10.92 -7.18
N ALA A 79 -16.30 9.65 -7.36
CA ALA A 79 -17.61 9.30 -7.91
C ALA A 79 -18.77 9.70 -6.97
N ARG A 80 -18.57 9.57 -5.65
CA ARG A 80 -19.54 9.99 -4.64
C ARG A 80 -19.67 11.50 -4.56
N GLU A 81 -18.55 12.24 -4.60
CA GLU A 81 -18.54 13.70 -4.62
C GLU A 81 -19.27 14.26 -5.85
N LYS A 82 -18.97 13.73 -7.04
CA LYS A 82 -19.68 14.11 -8.28
C LYS A 82 -21.19 13.86 -8.19
N PHE A 83 -21.61 12.76 -7.56
CA PHE A 83 -23.03 12.47 -7.36
C PHE A 83 -23.68 13.46 -6.39
N ILE A 84 -23.03 13.76 -5.27
CA ILE A 84 -23.52 14.76 -4.31
C ILE A 84 -23.62 16.15 -4.97
N ASP A 85 -22.62 16.55 -5.75
CA ASP A 85 -22.66 17.82 -6.49
C ASP A 85 -23.83 17.88 -7.48
N SER A 86 -24.10 16.78 -8.19
CA SER A 86 -25.24 16.70 -9.13
C SER A 86 -26.61 16.78 -8.44
N LEU A 87 -26.69 16.41 -7.16
CA LEU A 87 -27.89 16.56 -6.35
C LEU A 87 -28.01 17.96 -5.73
N ALA A 88 -26.88 18.60 -5.42
CA ALA A 88 -26.84 19.92 -4.79
C ALA A 88 -27.09 21.07 -5.78
N ASN A 89 -26.72 20.90 -7.05
CA ASN A 89 -27.06 21.81 -8.15
C ASN A 89 -27.86 21.05 -9.22
N PRO A 90 -29.17 20.84 -9.03
CA PRO A 90 -30.02 20.33 -10.09
C PRO A 90 -30.11 21.37 -11.24
N PRO A 91 -30.16 20.93 -12.52
CA PRO A 91 -30.34 21.81 -13.66
C PRO A 91 -31.68 22.57 -13.65
#